data_AF-A0A8T4DF96-F1
#
_entry.id   AF-A0A8T4DF96-F1
#
_cell.length_a   1.000
_cell.length_b   1.000
_cell.length_c   1.000
_cell.angle_alpha   90.00
_cell.angle_beta   90.00
_cell.angle_gamma   90.00
#
_symmetry.space_group_name_H-M   'P 1'
#
loop_
_entity.id
_entity.type
_entity.pdbx_description
1 polymer ?
#
loop_
_entity_poly.entity_id
_entity_poly.type
_entity_poly.pdbx_seq_one_letter_code
_entity_poly.pdbx_strand_id
1 'polypeptide(L)'
;MIDISGLISTIINNQINIPLLYLIYEFLLKIPVIGSIVSFLLSILPIFGVPIIKLLIGFVLWKPIWVLLLVPGFATLGTMLLILPWLERKLVGRMQWRVGPREIAPRTRGSIQLLADSLRFLCQEVIIHKEAHRLYFLQFPFLYFLPVLLPLLFINAGAPGAPLVPIESPYALQIMIGLISFMPVFIMGVGWAANNRFAY
;
A
#
# COMPACT_ATOMS: atom_id res chain seq x y z
N MET A 1 -2.48 29.44 -26.73
CA MET A 1 -3.29 29.49 -25.50
C MET A 1 -4.59 28.81 -25.87
N ILE A 2 -4.72 27.52 -25.53
CA ILE A 2 -5.86 26.70 -25.98
C ILE A 2 -6.99 26.93 -24.98
N ASP A 3 -8.12 27.46 -25.43
CA ASP A 3 -9.26 27.83 -24.60
C ASP A 3 -9.99 26.59 -24.07
N ILE A 4 -9.51 26.10 -22.93
CA ILE A 4 -10.05 24.96 -22.17
C ILE A 4 -11.49 25.23 -21.72
N SER A 5 -11.89 26.49 -21.54
CA SER A 5 -13.27 26.86 -21.15
C SER A 5 -14.31 26.53 -22.22
N GLY A 6 -13.96 26.62 -23.51
CA GLY A 6 -14.87 26.33 -24.62
C GLY A 6 -15.19 24.84 -24.76
N LEU A 7 -14.22 23.98 -24.47
CA LEU A 7 -14.35 22.51 -24.51
C LEU A 7 -15.19 22.00 -23.34
N ILE A 8 -15.14 22.68 -22.19
CA ILE A 8 -15.98 22.41 -21.02
C ILE A 8 -17.46 22.73 -21.34
N SER A 9 -17.72 23.86 -22.01
CA SER A 9 -19.10 24.27 -22.36
C SER A 9 -19.81 23.32 -23.34
N THR A 10 -19.06 22.70 -24.25
CA THR A 10 -19.60 21.76 -25.24
C THR A 10 -19.90 20.38 -24.65
N ILE A 11 -19.18 19.99 -23.59
CA ILE A 11 -19.46 18.76 -22.84
C ILE A 11 -20.66 18.93 -21.90
N ILE A 12 -20.87 20.12 -21.34
CA ILE A 12 -22.01 20.45 -20.45
C ILE A 12 -23.37 20.30 -21.17
N ASN A 13 -23.45 20.61 -22.47
CA ASN A 13 -24.72 20.59 -23.21
C ASN A 13 -25.18 19.19 -23.65
N ASN A 14 -24.29 18.19 -23.72
CA ASN A 14 -24.68 16.83 -24.09
C ASN A 14 -25.01 16.02 -22.84
N GLN A 15 -26.31 15.98 -22.52
CA GLN A 15 -26.95 15.31 -21.41
C GLN A 15 -26.45 13.87 -21.12
N ILE A 16 -25.37 13.73 -20.34
CA ILE A 16 -25.14 12.54 -19.51
C ILE A 16 -24.75 13.02 -18.11
N ASN A 17 -25.79 13.30 -17.33
CA ASN A 17 -25.74 13.71 -15.93
C ASN A 17 -25.22 12.56 -15.05
N ILE A 18 -23.91 12.38 -14.97
CA ILE A 18 -23.30 11.66 -13.85
C ILE A 18 -22.40 12.67 -13.12
N PRO A 19 -22.92 13.42 -12.14
CA PRO A 19 -22.16 14.43 -11.39
C PRO A 19 -20.89 13.86 -10.75
N LEU A 20 -20.84 12.55 -10.50
CA LEU A 20 -19.64 11.82 -10.07
C LEU A 20 -18.49 11.95 -11.09
N LEU A 21 -18.77 11.85 -12.38
CA LEU A 21 -17.76 11.80 -13.45
C LEU A 21 -17.14 13.17 -13.73
N TYR A 22 -17.92 14.25 -13.57
CA TYR A 22 -17.44 15.63 -13.62
C TYR A 22 -16.56 15.98 -12.42
N LEU A 23 -16.97 15.55 -11.22
CA LEU A 23 -16.18 15.70 -9.99
C LEU A 23 -14.85 14.94 -10.08
N ILE A 24 -14.87 13.74 -10.68
CA ILE A 24 -13.67 12.92 -10.92
C ILE A 24 -12.73 13.58 -11.94
N TYR A 25 -13.26 14.23 -12.99
CA TYR A 25 -12.47 14.87 -14.04
C TYR A 25 -11.74 16.14 -13.55
N GLU A 26 -12.44 17.04 -12.86
CA GLU A 26 -11.86 18.25 -12.23
C GLU A 26 -10.81 17.90 -11.15
N PHE A 27 -10.98 16.76 -10.50
CA PHE A 27 -10.09 16.26 -9.45
C PHE A 27 -8.82 15.58 -9.99
N LEU A 28 -8.89 14.95 -11.17
CA LEU A 28 -7.75 14.31 -11.86
C LEU A 28 -6.73 15.34 -12.38
N LEU A 29 -7.17 16.54 -12.75
CA LEU A 29 -6.31 17.61 -13.29
C LEU A 29 -5.49 18.36 -12.22
N LYS A 30 -5.85 18.26 -10.94
CA LYS A 30 -5.18 19.00 -9.85
C LYS A 30 -3.85 18.41 -9.37
N ILE A 31 -3.44 17.22 -9.83
CA ILE A 31 -2.17 16.59 -9.44
C ILE A 31 -1.12 16.86 -10.54
N PRO A 32 -0.04 17.63 -10.27
CA PRO A 32 0.84 18.16 -11.33
C PRO A 32 1.61 17.09 -12.11
N VAL A 33 1.99 15.97 -11.48
CA VAL A 33 2.72 14.87 -12.15
C VAL A 33 1.78 13.95 -12.93
N ILE A 34 0.60 13.68 -12.37
CA ILE A 34 -0.39 12.77 -12.94
C ILE A 34 -1.17 13.47 -14.07
N GLY A 35 -1.42 14.78 -14.00
CA GLY A 35 -2.09 15.55 -15.04
C GLY A 35 -1.36 15.54 -16.39
N SER A 36 -0.03 15.53 -16.39
CA SER A 36 0.78 15.43 -17.61
C SER A 36 0.72 14.02 -18.23
N ILE A 37 0.71 12.97 -17.40
CA ILE A 37 0.59 11.59 -17.88
C ILE A 37 -0.83 11.30 -18.38
N VAL A 38 -1.84 11.82 -17.69
CA VAL A 38 -3.26 11.65 -18.02
C VAL A 38 -3.62 12.40 -19.30
N SER A 39 -3.12 13.62 -19.51
CA SER A 39 -3.33 14.36 -20.76
C SER A 39 -2.63 13.69 -21.96
N PHE A 40 -1.45 13.11 -21.75
CA PHE A 40 -0.76 12.29 -22.75
C PHE A 40 -1.56 11.03 -23.12
N LEU A 41 -2.04 10.27 -22.12
CA LEU A 41 -2.87 9.06 -22.30
C LEU A 41 -4.23 9.37 -22.96
N LEU A 42 -4.86 10.49 -22.62
CA LEU A 42 -6.12 10.94 -23.23
C LEU A 42 -5.93 11.39 -24.69
N SER A 43 -4.73 11.85 -25.09
CA SER A 43 -4.44 12.19 -26.49
C SER A 43 -4.32 10.97 -27.42
N ILE A 44 -3.98 9.81 -26.86
CA ILE A 44 -3.88 8.52 -27.59
C ILE A 44 -5.26 7.86 -27.77
N LEU A 45 -6.24 8.27 -26.95
CA LEU A 45 -7.57 7.67 -26.88
C LEU A 45 -8.53 7.90 -28.06
N PRO A 46 -8.38 8.89 -28.96
CA PRO A 46 -9.28 9.01 -30.12
C PRO A 46 -9.10 7.90 -31.17
N ILE A 47 -8.05 7.08 -31.07
CA ILE A 47 -7.72 6.04 -32.06
C ILE A 47 -8.56 4.77 -31.86
N PHE A 48 -9.01 4.48 -30.64
CA PHE A 48 -9.80 3.29 -30.30
C PHE A 48 -11.13 3.70 -29.66
N GLY A 49 -12.16 3.90 -30.47
CA GLY A 49 -13.51 4.32 -30.07
C GLY A 49 -14.30 3.28 -29.27
N VAL A 50 -13.74 2.68 -28.21
CA VAL A 50 -14.41 1.65 -27.40
C VAL A 50 -14.71 2.17 -25.98
N PRO A 51 -15.98 2.27 -25.55
CA PRO A 51 -16.37 2.82 -24.25
C PRO A 51 -15.87 2.01 -23.05
N ILE A 52 -15.63 0.71 -23.21
CA ILE A 52 -15.13 -0.20 -22.17
C ILE A 52 -13.70 0.17 -21.73
N ILE A 53 -12.86 0.65 -22.65
CA ILE A 53 -11.48 1.04 -22.37
C ILE A 53 -11.44 2.30 -21.49
N LYS A 54 -12.37 3.25 -21.70
CA LYS A 54 -12.53 4.43 -20.84
C LYS A 54 -12.91 4.06 -19.40
N LEU A 55 -13.77 3.05 -19.23
CA LEU A 55 -14.19 2.58 -17.90
C LEU A 55 -13.05 1.86 -17.17
N LEU A 56 -12.28 1.02 -17.88
CA LEU A 56 -11.09 0.36 -17.32
C LEU A 56 -10.00 1.37 -16.93
N ILE A 57 -9.75 2.38 -17.77
CA ILE A 57 -8.77 3.43 -17.48
C ILE A 57 -9.25 4.31 -16.32
N GLY A 58 -10.55 4.65 -16.25
CA GLY A 58 -11.13 5.38 -15.13
C GLY A 58 -11.07 4.61 -13.80
N PHE A 59 -11.28 3.28 -13.84
CA PHE A 59 -11.14 2.40 -12.68
C PHE A 59 -9.67 2.26 -12.25
N VAL A 60 -8.75 2.07 -13.20
CA VAL A 60 -7.31 1.97 -12.94
C VAL A 60 -6.74 3.28 -12.41
N LEU A 61 -7.24 4.44 -12.83
CA LEU A 61 -6.76 5.77 -12.40
C LEU A 61 -7.52 6.36 -11.20
N TRP A 62 -8.33 5.56 -10.49
CA TRP A 62 -9.10 6.06 -9.35
C TRP A 62 -8.18 6.45 -8.18
N LYS A 63 -8.17 7.73 -7.77
CA LYS A 63 -7.28 8.29 -6.72
C LYS A 63 -7.10 7.42 -5.45
N PRO A 64 -8.11 6.79 -4.83
CA PRO A 64 -7.89 5.98 -3.63
C PRO A 64 -6.96 4.78 -3.87
N ILE A 65 -6.95 4.16 -5.06
CA ILE A 65 -6.06 3.02 -5.34
C ILE A 65 -4.60 3.48 -5.38
N TRP A 66 -4.33 4.62 -6.00
CA TRP A 66 -2.97 5.14 -6.14
C TRP A 66 -2.44 5.78 -4.85
N VAL A 67 -3.30 6.42 -4.07
CA VAL A 67 -2.92 6.91 -2.73
C VAL A 67 -2.64 5.70 -1.82
N LEU A 68 -3.49 4.67 -1.81
CA LEU A 68 -3.27 3.44 -1.04
C LEU A 68 -2.04 2.64 -1.51
N LEU A 69 -1.64 2.75 -2.78
CA LEU A 69 -0.47 2.07 -3.32
C LEU A 69 0.81 2.88 -3.08
N LEU A 70 0.83 4.18 -3.38
CA LEU A 70 2.04 5.00 -3.47
C LEU A 70 2.36 5.86 -2.24
N VAL A 71 1.38 6.31 -1.44
CA VAL A 71 1.67 7.29 -0.36
C VAL A 71 0.63 7.21 0.77
N PRO A 72 0.92 6.80 2.03
CA PRO A 72 2.01 6.00 2.63
C PRO A 72 1.69 4.49 2.55
N GLY A 73 1.44 4.04 1.32
CA GLY A 73 0.72 2.81 1.00
C GLY A 73 1.47 1.48 1.16
N PHE A 74 0.81 0.40 0.71
CA PHE A 74 1.35 -0.97 0.70
C PHE A 74 2.68 -1.08 -0.04
N ALA A 75 2.92 -0.28 -1.10
CA ALA A 75 4.21 -0.29 -1.79
C ALA A 75 5.32 0.36 -0.98
N THR A 76 5.02 1.42 -0.22
CA THR A 76 6.00 2.05 0.68
C THR A 76 6.34 1.11 1.84
N LEU A 77 5.35 0.44 2.43
CA LEU A 77 5.59 -0.58 3.45
C LEU A 77 6.36 -1.77 2.89
N GLY A 78 5.98 -2.29 1.72
CA GLY A 78 6.63 -3.43 1.10
C GLY A 78 8.10 -3.13 0.78
N THR A 79 8.39 -1.93 0.25
CA THR A 79 9.78 -1.50 0.00
C THR A 79 10.55 -1.31 1.30
N MET A 80 9.93 -0.77 2.37
CA MET A 80 10.58 -0.66 3.68
C MET A 80 10.83 -2.02 4.33
N LEU A 81 9.85 -2.93 4.32
CA LEU A 81 9.96 -4.32 4.79
C LEU A 81 11.07 -5.08 4.05
N LEU A 82 11.29 -4.73 2.79
CA LEU A 82 12.41 -5.25 2.02
C LEU A 82 13.74 -4.62 2.49
N ILE A 83 13.85 -3.29 2.50
CA ILE A 83 15.14 -2.61 2.75
C ILE A 83 15.60 -2.73 4.21
N LEU A 84 14.69 -2.68 5.18
CA LEU A 84 15.02 -2.61 6.61
C LEU A 84 15.79 -3.85 7.12
N PRO A 85 15.35 -5.10 6.90
CA PRO A 85 16.11 -6.27 7.36
C PRO A 85 17.50 -6.37 6.73
N TRP A 86 17.65 -5.95 5.48
CA TRP A 86 18.96 -5.91 4.82
C TRP A 86 19.86 -4.84 5.44
N LEU A 87 19.31 -3.66 5.74
CA LEU A 87 20.02 -2.58 6.41
C LEU A 87 20.43 -2.98 7.82
N GLU A 88 19.51 -3.58 8.58
CA GLU A 88 19.74 -4.06 9.95
C GLU A 88 20.91 -5.05 10.00
N ARG A 89 20.92 -6.07 9.14
CA ARG A 89 22.03 -7.05 9.08
C ARG A 89 23.38 -6.39 8.84
N LYS A 90 23.43 -5.33 8.01
CA LYS A 90 24.66 -4.57 7.77
C LYS A 90 25.04 -3.69 8.93
N LEU A 91 24.07 -3.05 9.57
CA LEU A 91 24.30 -2.18 10.71
C LEU A 91 24.87 -2.99 11.88
N VAL A 92 24.22 -4.11 12.23
CA VAL A 92 24.66 -5.03 13.28
C VAL A 92 26.04 -5.62 12.95
N GLY A 93 26.30 -5.98 11.69
CA GLY A 93 27.61 -6.42 11.26
C GLY A 93 28.70 -5.38 11.54
N ARG A 94 28.49 -4.12 11.15
CA ARG A 94 29.43 -3.04 11.40
C ARG A 94 29.64 -2.77 12.89
N MET A 95 28.58 -2.83 13.71
CA MET A 95 28.68 -2.69 15.16
C MET A 95 29.55 -3.79 15.78
N GLN A 96 29.49 -5.01 15.26
CA GLN A 96 30.22 -6.18 15.74
C GLN A 96 31.60 -6.35 15.08
N TRP A 97 32.09 -5.36 14.33
CA TRP A 97 33.33 -5.45 13.55
C TRP A 97 33.39 -6.66 12.60
N ARG A 98 32.23 -7.10 12.10
CA ARG A 98 32.14 -8.16 11.08
C ARG A 98 31.54 -7.63 9.79
N VAL A 99 31.89 -8.25 8.67
CA VAL A 99 31.32 -7.89 7.38
C VAL A 99 29.93 -8.51 7.27
N GLY A 100 28.91 -7.68 7.03
CA GLY A 100 27.56 -8.15 6.70
C GLY A 100 27.49 -8.84 5.32
N PRO A 101 26.33 -9.37 4.91
CA PRO A 101 26.20 -10.23 3.73
C PRO A 101 26.80 -9.63 2.45
N ARG A 102 27.69 -10.38 1.78
CA ARG A 102 28.36 -9.97 0.52
C ARG A 102 28.46 -11.07 -0.54
N GLU A 103 28.13 -12.31 -0.18
CA GLU A 103 28.47 -13.53 -0.92
C GLU A 103 27.65 -13.68 -2.22
N ILE A 104 26.33 -13.48 -2.15
CA ILE A 104 25.42 -13.71 -3.29
C ILE A 104 25.55 -12.63 -4.36
N ALA A 105 25.83 -11.39 -3.96
CA ALA A 105 25.93 -10.26 -4.89
C ALA A 105 26.95 -9.23 -4.41
N PRO A 106 28.25 -9.43 -4.68
CA PRO A 106 29.31 -8.52 -4.25
C PRO A 106 29.12 -7.09 -4.77
N ARG A 107 28.64 -6.95 -6.03
CA ARG A 107 28.42 -5.66 -6.70
C ARG A 107 27.27 -4.85 -6.10
N THR A 108 26.18 -5.52 -5.68
CA THR A 108 25.02 -4.86 -5.04
C THR A 108 25.04 -4.97 -3.51
N ARG A 109 26.18 -5.42 -2.95
CA ARG A 109 26.40 -5.63 -1.52
C ARG A 109 25.30 -6.51 -0.87
N GLY A 110 24.93 -7.60 -1.51
CA GLY A 110 24.03 -8.62 -0.96
C GLY A 110 22.54 -8.28 -0.95
N SER A 111 22.06 -7.33 -1.77
CA SER A 111 20.61 -7.00 -1.81
C SER A 111 19.72 -8.15 -2.30
N ILE A 112 20.26 -9.05 -3.13
CA ILE A 112 19.54 -10.23 -3.64
C ILE A 112 19.20 -11.23 -2.52
N GLN A 113 19.96 -11.24 -1.41
CA GLN A 113 19.70 -12.12 -0.26
C GLN A 113 18.27 -11.99 0.26
N LEU A 114 17.75 -10.77 0.28
CA LEU A 114 16.43 -10.48 0.80
C LEU A 114 15.32 -11.04 -0.08
N LEU A 115 15.51 -11.00 -1.41
CA LEU A 115 14.59 -11.62 -2.35
C LEU A 115 14.63 -13.15 -2.20
N ALA A 116 15.83 -13.72 -2.00
CA ALA A 116 15.99 -15.14 -1.71
C ALA A 116 15.31 -15.55 -0.39
N ASP A 117 15.44 -14.76 0.67
CA ASP A 117 14.79 -15.02 1.96
C ASP A 117 13.26 -14.95 1.82
N SER A 118 12.74 -13.98 1.07
CA SER A 118 11.30 -13.84 0.82
C SER A 118 10.74 -15.03 0.04
N LEU A 119 11.43 -15.45 -1.03
CA LEU A 119 11.07 -16.66 -1.79
C LEU A 119 11.12 -17.91 -0.92
N ARG A 120 12.15 -18.02 -0.05
CA ARG A 120 12.26 -19.14 0.88
C ARG A 120 11.06 -19.21 1.81
N PHE A 121 10.60 -18.09 2.37
CA PHE A 121 9.41 -18.07 3.23
C PHE A 121 8.12 -18.45 2.48
N LEU A 122 8.00 -18.11 1.20
CA LEU A 122 6.85 -18.51 0.38
C LEU A 122 6.81 -20.01 0.05
N CYS A 123 7.99 -20.63 -0.10
CA CYS A 123 8.12 -22.06 -0.38
C CYS A 123 8.13 -22.93 0.88
N GLN A 124 8.04 -22.35 2.08
CA GLN A 124 8.02 -23.10 3.32
C GLN A 124 6.67 -23.79 3.54
N GLU A 125 6.74 -25.04 3.99
CA GLU A 125 5.56 -25.78 4.42
C GLU A 125 5.05 -25.22 5.76
N VAL A 126 3.73 -25.00 5.84
CA VAL A 126 3.08 -24.54 7.08
C VAL A 126 2.82 -25.74 7.99
N ILE A 127 3.66 -25.92 8.99
CA ILE A 127 3.54 -27.00 9.97
C ILE A 127 2.61 -26.57 11.11
N ILE A 128 1.55 -27.35 11.35
CA ILE A 128 0.61 -27.12 12.44
C ILE A 128 0.75 -28.25 13.46
N HIS A 129 0.91 -27.90 14.74
CA HIS A 129 0.98 -28.87 15.83
C HIS A 129 -0.33 -29.69 15.94
N LYS A 130 -0.22 -30.97 16.26
CA LYS A 130 -1.38 -31.88 16.35
C LYS A 130 -2.40 -31.46 17.42
N GLU A 131 -1.91 -30.92 18.53
CA GLU A 131 -2.71 -30.50 19.68
C GLU A 131 -3.21 -29.05 19.58
N ALA A 132 -2.72 -28.29 18.60
CA ALA A 132 -3.13 -26.90 18.40
C ALA A 132 -4.49 -26.81 17.68
N HIS A 133 -5.27 -25.80 18.02
CA HIS A 133 -6.52 -25.53 17.32
C HIS A 133 -6.23 -24.95 15.93
N ARG A 134 -6.34 -25.79 14.90
CA ARG A 134 -5.94 -25.47 13.51
C ARG A 134 -6.53 -24.17 12.95
N LEU A 135 -7.82 -23.93 13.18
CA LEU A 135 -8.51 -22.74 12.65
C LEU A 135 -7.96 -21.45 13.27
N TYR A 136 -7.87 -21.41 14.59
CA TYR A 136 -7.40 -20.25 15.33
C TYR A 136 -5.91 -19.99 15.08
N PHE A 137 -5.09 -21.03 15.07
CA PHE A 137 -3.65 -20.93 14.83
C PHE A 137 -3.34 -20.33 13.45
N LEU A 138 -4.16 -20.63 12.44
CA LEU A 138 -4.00 -20.05 11.10
C LEU A 138 -4.54 -18.62 11.01
N GLN A 139 -5.65 -18.31 11.69
CA GLN A 139 -6.32 -17.00 11.62
C GLN A 139 -5.62 -15.89 12.40
N PHE A 140 -5.07 -16.19 13.58
CA PHE A 140 -4.49 -15.18 14.45
C PHE A 140 -3.34 -14.38 13.82
N PRO A 141 -2.40 -14.98 13.07
CA PRO A 141 -1.39 -14.22 12.33
C PRO A 141 -2.00 -13.20 11.35
N PHE A 142 -3.09 -13.55 10.65
CA PHE A 142 -3.77 -12.61 9.74
C PHE A 142 -4.47 -11.49 10.50
N LEU A 143 -5.13 -11.82 11.63
CA LEU A 143 -5.80 -10.84 12.48
C LEU A 143 -4.80 -9.86 13.11
N TYR A 144 -3.59 -10.32 13.44
CA TYR A 144 -2.52 -9.47 13.96
C TYR A 144 -2.06 -8.39 12.97
N PHE A 145 -2.17 -8.63 11.65
CA PHE A 145 -1.83 -7.61 10.65
C PHE A 145 -2.85 -6.47 10.57
N LEU A 146 -4.12 -6.69 10.95
CA LEU A 146 -5.17 -5.67 10.89
C LEU A 146 -4.86 -4.40 11.71
N PRO A 147 -4.54 -4.47 13.02
CA PRO A 147 -4.24 -3.28 13.82
C PRO A 147 -2.97 -2.55 13.37
N VAL A 148 -2.10 -3.18 12.56
CA VAL A 148 -0.91 -2.54 12.00
C VAL A 148 -1.21 -1.82 10.69
N LEU A 149 -2.04 -2.42 9.84
CA LEU A 149 -2.34 -1.89 8.51
C LEU A 149 -3.44 -0.81 8.53
N LEU A 150 -4.46 -0.95 9.36
CA LEU A 150 -5.60 -0.02 9.40
C LEU A 150 -5.23 1.42 9.80
N PRO A 151 -4.34 1.66 10.79
CA PRO A 151 -3.92 3.03 11.15
C PRO A 151 -3.28 3.81 10.00
N LEU A 152 -2.69 3.14 9.01
CA LEU A 152 -2.03 3.79 7.87
C LEU A 152 -3.01 4.56 6.99
N LEU A 153 -4.29 4.20 7.00
CA LEU A 153 -5.34 4.91 6.26
C LEU A 153 -5.57 6.34 6.74
N PHE A 154 -5.13 6.65 7.97
CA PHE A 154 -5.30 7.94 8.61
C PHE A 154 -4.05 8.81 8.59
N ILE A 155 -2.91 8.27 8.14
CA ILE A 155 -1.65 9.02 8.06
C ILE A 155 -1.69 9.95 6.85
N ASN A 156 -1.45 11.24 7.10
CA ASN A 156 -1.28 12.22 6.03
C ASN A 156 0.11 12.11 5.42
N ALA A 157 0.15 11.85 4.11
CA ALA A 157 1.39 11.78 3.36
C ALA A 157 1.53 12.88 2.28
N GLY A 158 0.68 13.91 2.36
CA GLY A 158 0.72 15.08 1.51
C GLY A 158 1.69 16.17 2.00
N ALA A 159 2.06 17.08 1.10
CA ALA A 159 2.84 18.27 1.46
C ALA A 159 2.03 19.24 2.35
N PRO A 160 2.67 20.10 3.15
CA PRO A 160 1.98 21.15 3.88
C PRO A 160 1.11 21.99 2.92
N GLY A 161 -0.21 21.99 3.14
CA GLY A 161 -1.19 22.69 2.28
C GLY A 161 -1.91 21.81 1.23
N ALA A 162 -1.50 20.56 1.05
CA ALA A 162 -2.21 19.60 0.19
C ALA A 162 -2.26 18.23 0.88
N PRO A 163 -3.16 18.04 1.88
CA PRO A 163 -3.28 16.75 2.57
C PRO A 163 -3.65 15.65 1.58
N LEU A 164 -2.90 14.55 1.64
CA LEU A 164 -3.17 13.33 0.90
C LEU A 164 -3.44 12.25 1.93
N VAL A 165 -4.70 12.17 2.33
CA VAL A 165 -5.19 11.18 3.31
C VAL A 165 -6.22 10.30 2.62
N PRO A 166 -6.13 8.96 2.74
CA PRO A 166 -7.17 8.05 2.25
C PRO A 166 -8.53 8.27 2.91
N ILE A 167 -8.56 8.45 4.24
CA ILE A 167 -9.77 8.69 5.02
C ILE A 167 -9.56 9.89 5.93
N GLU A 168 -10.21 11.00 5.59
CA GLU A 168 -10.20 12.21 6.42
C GLU A 168 -11.23 12.08 7.55
N SER A 169 -10.75 12.06 8.80
CA SER A 169 -11.59 12.05 10.00
C SER A 169 -11.01 12.99 11.05
N PRO A 170 -11.85 13.78 11.75
CA PRO A 170 -11.40 14.65 12.85
C PRO A 170 -10.84 13.86 14.04
N TYR A 171 -11.18 12.57 14.16
CA TYR A 171 -10.71 11.68 15.24
C TYR A 171 -9.65 10.68 14.78
N ALA A 172 -8.93 10.98 13.70
CA ALA A 172 -7.92 10.11 13.09
C ALA A 172 -6.90 9.58 14.12
N LEU A 173 -6.34 10.48 14.96
CA LEU A 173 -5.32 10.12 15.93
C LEU A 173 -5.85 9.14 17.01
N GLN A 174 -7.06 9.39 17.52
CA GLN A 174 -7.68 8.53 18.54
C GLN A 174 -7.98 7.14 17.97
N ILE A 175 -8.47 7.07 16.72
CA ILE A 175 -8.75 5.80 16.05
C ILE A 175 -7.44 5.02 15.82
N MET A 176 -6.36 5.68 15.39
CA MET A 176 -5.06 5.05 15.22
C MET A 176 -4.53 4.43 16.52
N ILE A 177 -4.55 5.20 17.62
CA ILE A 177 -4.08 4.72 18.93
C ILE A 177 -4.96 3.58 19.45
N GLY A 178 -6.29 3.69 19.26
CA GLY A 178 -7.24 2.64 19.63
C GLY A 178 -6.97 1.33 18.88
N LEU A 179 -6.70 1.39 17.58
CA LEU A 179 -6.37 0.23 16.77
C LEU A 179 -5.05 -0.43 17.20
N ILE A 180 -4.00 0.35 17.46
CA ILE A 180 -2.70 -0.15 17.91
C ILE A 180 -2.82 -0.83 19.28
N SER A 181 -3.72 -0.34 20.15
CA SER A 181 -3.96 -0.91 21.48
C SER A 181 -4.51 -2.34 21.45
N PHE A 182 -5.03 -2.82 20.32
CA PHE A 182 -5.47 -4.22 20.16
C PHE A 182 -4.34 -5.20 19.88
N MET A 183 -3.13 -4.74 19.54
CA MET A 183 -2.01 -5.64 19.19
C MET A 183 -1.71 -6.70 20.28
N PRO A 184 -1.67 -6.38 21.59
CA PRO A 184 -1.41 -7.37 22.64
C PRO A 184 -2.44 -8.50 22.67
N VAL A 185 -3.71 -8.20 22.37
CA VAL A 185 -4.79 -9.21 22.37
C VAL A 185 -4.54 -10.27 21.30
N PHE A 186 -4.13 -9.85 20.10
CA PHE A 186 -3.82 -10.77 19.02
C PHE A 186 -2.55 -11.58 19.29
N ILE A 187 -1.53 -10.99 19.91
CA ILE A 187 -0.30 -11.69 20.32
C ILE A 187 -0.64 -12.80 21.34
N MET A 188 -1.42 -12.48 22.37
CA MET A 188 -1.90 -13.47 23.34
C MET A 188 -2.76 -14.55 22.68
N GLY A 189 -3.57 -14.19 21.67
CA GLY A 189 -4.36 -15.13 20.88
C GLY A 189 -3.51 -16.15 20.12
N VAL A 190 -2.39 -15.73 19.52
CA VAL A 190 -1.42 -16.63 18.87
C VAL A 190 -0.84 -17.62 19.89
N GLY A 191 -0.43 -17.13 21.06
CA GLY A 191 0.12 -17.97 22.14
C GLY A 191 -0.88 -19.01 22.64
N TRP A 192 -2.13 -18.60 22.83
CA TRP A 192 -3.21 -19.50 23.24
C TRP A 192 -3.52 -20.56 22.17
N ALA A 193 -3.56 -20.17 20.90
CA ALA A 193 -3.84 -21.10 19.80
C ALA A 193 -2.75 -22.15 19.59
N ALA A 194 -1.51 -21.88 19.99
CA ALA A 194 -0.39 -22.81 19.90
C ALA A 194 -0.50 -23.99 20.87
N ASN A 195 -1.39 -23.92 21.89
CA ASN A 195 -1.61 -24.96 22.90
C ASN A 195 -0.30 -25.51 23.50
N ASN A 196 0.63 -24.63 23.87
CA ASN A 196 1.91 -24.97 24.48
C ASN A 196 2.21 -24.01 25.63
N ARG A 197 2.62 -24.54 26.80
CA ARG A 197 2.95 -23.77 28.00
C ARG A 197 4.03 -22.71 27.79
N PHE A 198 4.96 -22.90 26.85
CA PHE A 198 6.03 -21.92 26.59
C PHE A 198 5.64 -20.84 25.57
N ALA A 199 4.58 -21.09 24.79
CA ALA A 199 4.11 -20.16 23.76
C ALA A 199 3.03 -19.19 24.30
N TYR A 200 2.33 -19.58 25.36
CA TYR A 200 1.37 -18.77 26.09
C TYR A 200 2.05 -17.97 27.21
#